data_AF-A0A535FCW7-F1
#
_entry.id   AF-A0A535FCW7-F1
#
_cell.length_a   1.000
_cell.length_b   1.000
_cell.length_c   1.000
_cell.angle_alpha   90.00
_cell.angle_beta   90.00
_cell.angle_gamma   90.00
#
_symmetry.space_group_name_H-M   'P 1'
#
loop_
_entity.id
_entity.type
_entity.pdbx_description
1 polymer ?
#
loop_
_entity_poly.entity_id
_entity_poly.type
_entity_poly.pdbx_seq_one_letter_code
_entity_poly.pdbx_strand_id
1 'polypeptide(L)'
;MLVDLYGLTRQCYSVAMVHPTLRYLPTKETDALSFNTTLLRPVPSGGALFPCELYLLVGPGQHVPAGVYHYDVVHHALDILAQGDATSLLQSALAHPGATPPAYTLLLSSYFWKDGFKYGAFSYRLQGLDIGTV
;
A
#
# COMPACT_ATOMS: atom_id res chain seq x y z
N MET A 1 8.11 12.89 -1.86
CA MET A 1 8.56 11.80 -0.97
C MET A 1 7.55 10.65 -0.90
N LEU A 2 6.35 10.77 -0.29
CA LEU A 2 5.40 9.64 -0.25
C LEU A 2 4.85 9.23 -1.64
N VAL A 3 4.69 10.19 -2.56
CA VAL A 3 4.30 9.90 -3.95
C VAL A 3 5.36 9.07 -4.67
N ASP A 4 6.64 9.37 -4.41
CA ASP A 4 7.78 8.70 -5.01
C ASP A 4 8.04 7.33 -4.38
N LEU A 5 7.54 7.12 -3.15
CA LEU A 5 7.68 5.87 -2.42
C LEU A 5 6.58 4.85 -2.82
N TYR A 6 5.31 5.25 -2.82
CA TYR A 6 4.21 4.31 -3.06
C TYR A 6 2.96 4.93 -3.72
N GLY A 7 3.05 6.14 -4.25
CA GLY A 7 1.94 6.79 -4.96
C GLY A 7 1.62 6.15 -6.31
N LEU A 8 0.51 6.55 -6.92
CA LEU A 8 0.20 6.22 -8.31
C LEU A 8 1.07 7.06 -9.25
N THR A 9 2.12 6.48 -9.80
CA THR A 9 3.12 7.21 -10.61
C THR A 9 3.17 6.75 -12.06
N ARG A 10 2.54 5.61 -12.39
CA ARG A 10 2.64 5.04 -13.74
C ARG A 10 1.30 4.47 -14.20
N GLN A 11 1.05 4.62 -15.50
CA GLN A 11 -0.11 4.07 -16.19
C GLN A 11 0.38 3.16 -17.32
N CYS A 12 -0.13 1.93 -17.37
CA CYS A 12 0.20 0.96 -18.41
C CYS A 12 -1.07 0.61 -19.20
N TYR A 13 -0.96 0.59 -20.53
CA TYR A 13 -2.02 0.11 -21.41
C TYR A 13 -1.67 -1.31 -21.85
N SER A 14 -2.57 -2.26 -21.61
CA SER A 14 -2.44 -3.64 -22.09
C SER A 14 -3.62 -4.01 -22.96
N VAL A 15 -3.43 -4.91 -23.94
CA VAL A 15 -4.56 -5.44 -24.73
C VAL A 15 -5.45 -6.23 -23.78
N ALA A 16 -6.76 -5.96 -23.77
CA ALA A 16 -7.66 -6.53 -22.78
C ALA A 16 -7.50 -8.05 -22.69
N MET A 17 -7.46 -8.77 -23.81
CA MET A 17 -7.36 -10.25 -23.87
C MET A 17 -6.24 -10.90 -23.03
N VAL A 18 -5.24 -10.17 -22.52
CA VAL A 18 -4.11 -10.70 -21.73
C VAL A 18 -4.27 -10.46 -20.22
N HIS A 19 -5.30 -9.73 -19.76
CA HIS A 19 -5.43 -9.38 -18.34
C HIS A 19 -5.89 -10.58 -17.48
N PRO A 20 -5.16 -10.96 -16.42
CA PRO A 20 -5.46 -12.18 -15.64
C PRO A 20 -6.86 -12.20 -15.01
N THR A 21 -7.45 -11.04 -14.73
CA THR A 21 -8.78 -10.94 -14.10
C THR A 21 -9.94 -11.12 -15.09
N LEU A 22 -9.73 -10.97 -16.40
CA LEU A 22 -10.80 -11.16 -17.39
C LEU A 22 -11.29 -12.60 -17.44
N ARG A 23 -10.46 -13.56 -17.02
CA ARG A 23 -10.88 -14.96 -16.85
C ARG A 23 -12.01 -15.13 -15.81
N TYR A 24 -12.19 -14.16 -14.92
CA TYR A 24 -13.23 -14.14 -13.90
C TYR A 24 -14.39 -13.19 -14.22
N LEU A 25 -14.31 -12.41 -15.32
CA LEU A 25 -15.39 -11.55 -15.77
C LEU A 25 -16.33 -12.33 -16.71
N PRO A 26 -17.65 -12.08 -16.67
CA PRO A 26 -18.60 -12.75 -17.55
C PRO A 26 -18.28 -12.46 -19.03
N THR A 27 -18.26 -13.51 -19.85
CA THR A 27 -17.83 -13.54 -21.26
C THR A 27 -18.57 -12.60 -22.21
N LYS A 28 -19.63 -11.92 -21.76
CA LYS A 28 -20.38 -10.94 -22.56
C LYS A 28 -19.87 -9.50 -22.43
N GLU A 29 -19.04 -9.20 -21.42
CA GLU A 29 -18.43 -7.86 -21.24
C GLU A 29 -17.08 -7.73 -21.94
N THR A 30 -16.49 -8.84 -22.41
CA THR A 30 -15.15 -8.88 -23.01
C THR A 30 -15.07 -8.30 -24.41
N ASP A 31 -16.19 -8.19 -25.13
CA ASP A 31 -16.22 -7.69 -26.52
C ASP A 31 -16.07 -6.17 -26.64
N ALA A 32 -16.14 -5.42 -25.53
CA ALA A 32 -16.14 -3.95 -25.54
C ALA A 32 -14.77 -3.29 -25.25
N LEU A 33 -13.74 -4.04 -24.82
CA LEU A 33 -12.48 -3.44 -24.36
C LEU A 33 -11.32 -3.78 -25.32
N SER A 34 -10.95 -2.85 -26.20
CA SER A 34 -9.76 -3.00 -27.05
C SER A 34 -8.45 -2.89 -26.24
N PHE A 35 -8.49 -2.18 -25.10
CA PHE A 35 -7.36 -1.95 -24.21
C PHE A 35 -7.84 -1.88 -22.75
N ASN A 36 -6.97 -2.27 -21.82
CA ASN A 36 -7.13 -2.14 -20.37
C ASN A 36 -6.04 -1.21 -19.83
N THR A 37 -6.41 -0.33 -18.90
CA THR A 37 -5.49 0.57 -18.21
C THR A 37 -5.20 0.04 -16.81
N THR A 38 -3.92 -0.21 -16.52
CA THR A 38 -3.47 -0.58 -15.18
C THR A 38 -2.68 0.58 -14.57
N LEU A 39 -3.12 1.04 -13.40
CA LEU A 39 -2.39 2.00 -12.59
C LEU A 39 -1.33 1.25 -11.79
N LEU A 40 -0.10 1.73 -11.84
CA LEU A 40 1.08 1.13 -11.25
C LEU A 40 1.75 2.10 -10.27
N ARG A 41 2.49 1.53 -9.33
CA ARG A 41 3.28 2.24 -8.33
C ARG A 41 4.76 2.23 -8.72
N PRO A 42 5.62 3.10 -8.14
CA PRO A 42 7.04 3.16 -8.48
C PRO A 42 7.86 1.99 -7.93
N VAL A 43 7.19 0.99 -7.34
CA VAL A 43 7.81 -0.23 -6.80
C VAL A 43 7.21 -1.47 -7.47
N PRO A 44 7.98 -2.57 -7.60
CA PRO A 44 7.44 -3.83 -8.09
C PRO A 44 6.43 -4.42 -7.09
N SER A 45 5.49 -5.22 -7.59
CA SER A 45 4.61 -6.02 -6.74
C SER A 45 4.17 -7.30 -7.45
N GLY A 46 4.00 -8.38 -6.68
CA GLY A 46 3.50 -9.65 -7.15
C GLY A 46 2.21 -9.53 -7.96
N GLY A 47 2.29 -9.66 -9.29
CA GLY A 47 1.13 -9.56 -10.16
C GLY A 47 0.47 -8.17 -10.21
N ALA A 48 1.20 -7.12 -9.83
CA ALA A 48 0.73 -5.73 -9.76
C ALA A 48 -0.50 -5.53 -8.86
N LEU A 49 -0.55 -6.26 -7.73
CA LEU A 49 -1.66 -6.20 -6.77
C LEU A 49 -1.44 -5.14 -5.68
N PHE A 50 -0.18 -4.80 -5.38
CA PHE A 50 0.22 -3.76 -4.45
C PHE A 50 -0.44 -3.92 -3.06
N PRO A 51 -0.14 -5.00 -2.32
CA PRO A 51 -0.78 -5.33 -1.05
C PRO A 51 -0.35 -4.42 0.11
N CYS A 52 0.75 -3.67 -0.03
CA CYS A 52 1.25 -2.85 1.05
C CYS A 52 0.36 -1.65 1.29
N GLU A 53 0.22 -1.27 2.55
CA GLU A 53 -0.45 -0.04 2.96
C GLU A 53 0.49 0.74 3.87
N LEU A 54 0.54 2.06 3.68
CA LEU A 54 1.45 2.96 4.38
C LEU A 54 0.67 3.75 5.41
N TYR A 55 1.21 3.82 6.62
CA TYR A 55 0.71 4.67 7.67
C TYR A 55 1.82 5.55 8.19
N LEU A 56 1.50 6.82 8.42
CA LEU A 56 2.41 7.79 9.01
C LEU A 56 1.95 8.06 10.44
N LEU A 57 2.82 7.79 11.41
CA LEU A 57 2.65 8.26 12.77
C LEU A 57 3.44 9.56 12.93
N VAL A 58 2.76 10.59 13.43
CA VAL A 58 3.35 11.91 13.71
C VAL A 58 3.35 12.13 15.21
N GLY A 59 4.54 12.39 15.77
CA GLY A 59 4.71 12.72 17.17
C GLY A 59 4.29 14.16 17.50
N PRO A 60 4.30 14.55 18.79
CA PRO A 60 3.96 15.90 19.21
C PRO A 60 4.96 16.96 18.73
N GLY A 61 4.51 18.20 18.66
CA GLY A 61 5.36 19.36 18.35
C GLY A 61 5.79 19.50 16.89
N GLN A 62 5.16 18.77 15.98
CA GLN A 62 5.43 18.82 14.54
C GLN A 62 4.52 19.82 13.81
N HIS A 63 4.86 20.13 12.55
CA HIS A 63 4.01 20.96 11.67
C HIS A 63 2.68 20.29 11.33
N VAL A 64 2.67 18.96 11.27
CA VAL A 64 1.45 18.17 11.15
C VAL A 64 0.99 17.81 12.56
N PRO A 65 -0.32 17.88 12.88
CA PRO A 65 -0.82 17.49 14.19
C PRO A 65 -0.39 16.07 14.58
N ALA A 66 -0.21 15.82 15.88
CA ALA A 66 0.08 14.48 16.35
C ALA A 66 -1.09 13.54 16.05
N GLY A 67 -0.78 12.36 15.51
CA GLY A 67 -1.79 11.40 15.10
C GLY A 67 -1.24 10.23 14.30
N VAL A 68 -2.15 9.34 13.93
CA VAL A 68 -1.92 8.23 13.02
C VAL A 68 -2.69 8.50 11.73
N TYR A 69 -1.99 8.43 10.61
CA TYR A 69 -2.51 8.75 9.30
C TYR A 69 -2.35 7.55 8.36
N HIS A 70 -3.35 7.27 7.53
CA HIS A 70 -3.22 6.37 6.38
C HIS A 70 -2.88 7.18 5.13
N TYR A 71 -2.01 6.64 4.28
CA TYR A 71 -1.68 7.28 3.02
C TYR A 71 -2.64 6.83 1.91
N ASP A 72 -3.52 7.74 1.48
CA ASP A 72 -4.36 7.55 0.31
C ASP A 72 -3.54 7.79 -0.96
N VAL A 73 -3.23 6.68 -1.62
CA VAL A 73 -2.42 6.67 -2.85
C VAL A 73 -3.13 7.25 -4.06
N VAL A 74 -4.47 7.25 -4.08
CA VAL A 74 -5.27 7.75 -5.20
C VAL A 74 -5.28 9.27 -5.19
N HIS A 75 -5.51 9.85 -4.02
CA HIS A 75 -5.59 11.30 -3.85
C HIS A 75 -4.26 11.96 -3.48
N HIS A 76 -3.22 11.17 -3.23
CA HIS A 76 -1.96 11.64 -2.67
C HIS A 76 -2.19 12.45 -1.38
N ALA A 77 -2.94 11.86 -0.46
CA ALA A 77 -3.40 12.52 0.76
C ALA A 77 -3.12 11.67 2.01
N LEU A 78 -3.20 12.30 3.18
CA LEU A 78 -3.11 11.63 4.47
C LEU A 78 -4.47 11.66 5.16
N ASP A 79 -5.09 10.50 5.29
CA ASP A 79 -6.35 10.33 5.99
C ASP A 79 -6.09 10.11 7.48
N ILE A 80 -6.82 10.85 8.33
CA ILE A 80 -6.66 10.76 9.78
C ILE A 80 -7.37 9.50 10.29
N LEU A 81 -6.63 8.58 10.89
CA LEU A 81 -7.18 7.41 11.56
C LEU A 81 -7.39 7.64 13.05
N ALA A 82 -6.43 8.31 13.69
CA ALA A 82 -6.47 8.63 15.10
C ALA A 82 -5.78 9.97 15.35
N GLN A 83 -6.38 10.81 16.18
CA GLN A 83 -5.79 12.06 16.64
C GLN A 83 -5.11 11.87 18.00
N GLY A 84 -4.06 12.64 18.23
CA GLY A 84 -3.30 12.61 19.48
C GLY A 84 -2.02 11.79 19.38
N ASP A 85 -1.22 11.86 20.44
CA ASP A 85 0.10 11.23 20.48
C ASP A 85 0.00 9.72 20.72
N ALA A 86 0.37 8.94 19.69
CA ALA A 86 0.43 7.48 19.73
C ALA A 86 1.88 6.95 19.86
N THR A 87 2.87 7.80 20.07
CA THR A 87 4.29 7.39 20.11
C THR A 87 4.58 6.40 21.22
N SER A 88 3.99 6.59 22.41
CA SER A 88 4.15 5.68 23.55
C SER A 88 3.58 4.28 23.27
N LEU A 89 2.41 4.20 22.65
CA LEU A 89 1.80 2.96 22.22
C LEU A 89 2.72 2.23 21.22
N LEU A 90 3.24 2.95 20.22
CA LEU A 90 4.19 2.39 19.26
C LEU A 90 5.44 1.84 19.97
N GLN A 91 6.07 2.62 20.86
CA GLN A 91 7.27 2.19 21.58
C GLN A 91 7.01 0.91 22.38
N SER A 92 5.83 0.77 22.99
CA SER A 92 5.46 -0.43 23.75
C SER A 92 5.31 -1.69 22.90
N ALA A 93 5.05 -1.54 21.59
CA ALA A 93 4.87 -2.65 20.65
C ALA A 93 6.19 -3.11 19.98
N LEU A 94 7.26 -2.33 20.09
CA LEU A 94 8.55 -2.66 19.50
C LEU A 94 9.33 -3.61 20.42
N ALA A 95 9.97 -4.63 19.83
CA ALA A 95 10.87 -5.51 20.57
C ALA A 95 12.13 -4.78 21.08
N HIS A 96 12.57 -3.77 20.31
CA HIS A 96 13.74 -2.94 20.62
C HIS A 96 13.38 -1.46 20.42
N PRO A 97 12.64 -0.87 21.38
CA PRO A 97 12.32 0.55 21.33
C PRO A 97 13.59 1.40 21.43
N GLY A 98 13.67 2.47 20.65
CA GLY A 98 14.72 3.47 20.81
C GLY A 98 14.51 4.27 22.11
N ALA A 99 15.57 4.89 22.62
CA ALA A 99 15.48 5.71 23.84
C ALA A 99 14.49 6.89 23.68
N THR A 100 14.35 7.41 22.46
CA THR A 100 13.43 8.48 22.11
C THR A 100 12.57 8.06 20.92
N PRO A 101 11.24 8.30 20.96
CA PRO A 101 10.41 8.07 19.79
C PRO A 101 10.77 9.06 18.68
N PRO A 102 10.88 8.60 17.43
CA PRO A 102 11.13 9.49 16.30
C PRO A 102 9.92 10.43 16.09
N ALA A 103 10.19 11.62 15.53
CA ALA A 103 9.16 12.61 15.23
C ALA A 103 8.14 12.13 14.19
N TYR A 104 8.61 11.29 13.25
CA TYR A 104 7.80 10.67 12.21
C TYR A 104 8.18 9.20 12.12
N THR A 105 7.19 8.31 12.09
CA THR A 105 7.39 6.88 11.85
C THR A 105 6.54 6.44 10.67
N LEU A 106 7.16 5.81 9.67
CA LEU A 106 6.44 5.10 8.62
C LEU A 106 6.19 3.66 9.05
N LEU A 107 4.93 3.25 9.08
CA LEU A 107 4.49 1.90 9.36
C LEU A 107 4.00 1.27 8.06
N LEU A 108 4.52 0.09 7.75
CA LEU A 108 4.11 -0.70 6.59
C LEU A 108 3.25 -1.87 7.07
N SER A 109 2.11 -2.05 6.43
CA SER A 109 1.28 -3.25 6.61
C SER A 109 1.03 -3.93 5.26
N SER A 110 0.50 -5.15 5.28
CA SER A 110 0.09 -5.87 4.09
C SER A 110 -1.35 -6.35 4.23
N TYR A 111 -2.18 -6.06 3.22
CA TYR A 111 -3.52 -6.61 3.12
C TYR A 111 -3.47 -8.04 2.57
N PHE A 112 -3.36 -9.03 3.46
CA PHE A 112 -3.09 -10.43 3.12
C PHE A 112 -3.98 -11.02 2.02
N TRP A 113 -5.27 -10.69 2.03
CA TRP A 113 -6.24 -11.23 1.07
C TRP A 113 -5.97 -10.76 -0.37
N LYS A 114 -5.37 -9.56 -0.54
CA LYS A 114 -5.12 -8.94 -1.84
C LYS A 114 -4.26 -9.81 -2.73
N ASP A 115 -3.28 -10.53 -2.19
CA ASP A 115 -2.51 -11.52 -2.94
C ASP A 115 -3.04 -12.95 -2.74
N GLY A 116 -3.62 -13.22 -1.57
CA GLY A 116 -4.09 -14.54 -1.18
C GLY A 116 -5.10 -15.12 -2.17
N PHE A 117 -5.99 -14.29 -2.73
CA PHE A 117 -6.98 -14.75 -3.71
C PHE A 117 -6.34 -15.34 -4.98
N LYS A 118 -5.15 -14.86 -5.37
CA LYS A 118 -4.46 -15.25 -6.60
C LYS A 118 -3.38 -16.30 -6.36
N TYR A 119 -2.67 -16.19 -5.24
CA TYR A 119 -1.45 -16.95 -4.96
C TYR A 119 -1.57 -17.96 -3.81
N GLY A 120 -2.71 -18.00 -3.10
CA GLY A 120 -2.92 -18.93 -1.99
C GLY A 120 -1.80 -18.85 -0.96
N ALA A 121 -1.30 -19.99 -0.47
CA ALA A 121 -0.23 -20.04 0.53
C ALA A 121 1.09 -19.39 0.08
N PHE A 122 1.33 -19.23 -1.22
CA PHE A 122 2.53 -18.55 -1.73
C PHE A 122 2.49 -17.04 -1.49
N SER A 123 1.31 -16.46 -1.26
CA SER A 123 1.14 -15.02 -1.05
C SER A 123 1.96 -14.48 0.11
N TYR A 124 2.17 -15.26 1.19
CA TYR A 124 2.94 -14.82 2.35
C TYR A 124 4.38 -14.45 2.00
N ARG A 125 5.01 -15.18 1.06
CA ARG A 125 6.36 -14.88 0.59
C ARG A 125 6.39 -13.64 -0.29
N LEU A 126 5.39 -13.50 -1.17
CA LEU A 126 5.25 -12.32 -2.04
C LEU A 126 5.07 -11.05 -1.22
N GLN A 127 4.27 -11.09 -0.16
CA GLN A 127 4.02 -9.92 0.68
C GLN A 127 5.28 -9.47 1.43
N GLY A 128 6.12 -10.41 1.88
CA GLY A 128 7.42 -10.07 2.46
C GLY A 128 8.35 -9.39 1.45
N LEU A 129 8.34 -9.83 0.19
CA LEU A 129 9.09 -9.19 -0.90
C LEU A 129 8.53 -7.81 -1.22
N ASP A 130 7.21 -7.69 -1.36
CA ASP A 130 6.54 -6.43 -1.67
C ASP A 130 6.83 -5.39 -0.59
N ILE A 131 6.70 -5.74 0.71
CA ILE A 131 7.08 -4.85 1.82
C ILE A 131 8.55 -4.43 1.73
N GLY A 132 9.47 -5.34 1.40
CA GLY A 132 10.89 -5.03 1.31
C GLY A 132 11.29 -4.15 0.11
N THR A 133 10.41 -3.99 -0.88
CA THR A 133 10.65 -3.14 -2.06
C THR A 133 10.14 -1.71 -1.91
N VAL A 134 9.30 -1.46 -0.89
CA VAL A 134 8.82 -0.13 -0.49
C VAL A 134 9.88 0.57 0.34
#